data_AF-A0A957UXQ6-F1
#
_entry.id   AF-A0A957UXQ6-F1
#
_cell.length_a   1.000
_cell.length_b   1.000
_cell.length_c   1.000
_cell.angle_alpha   90.00
_cell.angle_beta   90.00
_cell.angle_gamma   90.00
#
_symmetry.space_group_name_H-M   'P 1'
#
loop_
_entity.id
_entity.type
_entity.pdbx_description
1 polymer ?
#
loop_
_entity_poly.entity_id
_entity_poly.type
_entity_poly.pdbx_seq_one_letter_code
_entity_poly.pdbx_strand_id
1 'polypeptide(L)' 'IYSIEDLAELIHDLKNANHHARISVKLVSEVGVGTIAAGVAKGHADVILISG' A
#
# COMPACT_ATOMS: atom_id res chain seq x y z
N ILE A 1 -1.46 -8.76 7.36
CA ILE A 1 -1.09 -7.33 7.39
C ILE A 1 -1.87 -6.73 8.55
N TYR A 2 -1.24 -6.63 9.71
CA TYR A 2 -1.86 -6.20 10.96
C TYR A 2 -1.46 -4.77 11.35
N SER A 3 -0.40 -4.24 10.73
CA SER A 3 0.11 -2.89 10.92
C SER A 3 0.46 -2.23 9.58
N ILE A 4 0.81 -0.93 9.59
CA ILE A 4 1.28 -0.25 8.37
C ILE A 4 2.72 -0.68 8.02
N GLU A 5 3.50 -1.06 9.02
CA GLU A 5 4.85 -1.60 8.91
C GLU A 5 4.82 -2.96 8.19
N ASP A 6 3.89 -3.85 8.57
CA ASP A 6 3.69 -5.15 7.90
C ASP A 6 3.36 -4.97 6.40
N LEU A 7 2.62 -3.90 6.06
CA LEU A 7 2.31 -3.60 4.67
C LEU A 7 3.56 -3.16 3.90
N ALA A 8 4.40 -2.33 4.53
CA ALA A 8 5.66 -1.88 3.93
C ALA A 8 6.63 -3.05 3.73
N GLU A 9 6.73 -3.96 4.70
CA GLU A 9 7.50 -5.21 4.57
C GLU A 9 6.97 -6.07 3.42
N LEU A 10 5.65 -6.26 3.31
CA LEU A 10 5.07 -6.98 2.19
C LEU A 10 5.36 -6.31 0.83
N ILE A 11 5.26 -4.98 0.74
CA ILE A 11 5.59 -4.24 -0.50
C ILE A 11 7.08 -4.44 -0.85
N HIS A 12 7.96 -4.41 0.14
CA HIS A 12 9.39 -4.67 -0.03
C HIS A 12 9.64 -6.08 -0.57
N ASP A 13 9.03 -7.09 0.04
CA ASP A 13 9.15 -8.49 -0.38
C ASP A 13 8.63 -8.71 -1.79
N LEU A 14 7.49 -8.10 -2.15
CA LEU A 14 6.93 -8.20 -3.50
C LEU A 14 7.83 -7.55 -4.55
N LYS A 15 8.43 -6.39 -4.24
CA LYS A 15 9.40 -5.73 -5.12
C LYS A 15 10.72 -6.49 -5.22
N ASN A 16 11.12 -7.22 -4.18
CA ASN A 16 12.29 -8.10 -4.23
C ASN A 16 12.01 -9.36 -5.07
N ALA A 17 10.80 -9.92 -4.96
CA ALA A 17 10.39 -11.07 -5.76
C ALA A 17 10.26 -10.74 -7.26
N ASN A 18 9.81 -9.51 -7.58
CA ASN A 18 9.75 -9.01 -8.95
C ASN A 18 10.04 -7.51 -9.01
N HIS A 19 11.29 -7.16 -9.34
CA HIS A 19 11.76 -5.78 -9.43
C HIS A 19 11.05 -4.93 -10.51
N HIS A 20 10.38 -5.56 -11.47
CA HIS A 20 9.62 -4.86 -12.52
C HIS A 20 8.13 -4.70 -12.17
N ALA A 21 7.65 -5.34 -11.10
CA ALA A 21 6.25 -5.25 -10.71
C ALA A 21 5.92 -3.89 -10.08
N ARG A 22 4.75 -3.37 -10.44
CA ARG A 22 4.11 -2.27 -9.73
C ARG A 22 3.17 -2.84 -8.68
N ILE A 23 3.22 -2.29 -7.47
CA ILE A 23 2.39 -2.70 -6.34
C ILE A 23 1.25 -1.70 -6.18
N SER A 24 0.02 -2.19 -6.36
CA SER A 24 -1.20 -1.43 -6.11
C SER A 24 -1.83 -1.84 -4.79
N VAL A 25 -2.17 -0.85 -3.95
CA VAL A 25 -2.95 -1.06 -2.74
C VAL A 25 -4.35 -0.49 -2.96
N LYS A 26 -5.36 -1.35 -2.84
CA LYS A 26 -6.76 -0.96 -2.96
C LYS A 26 -7.34 -0.70 -1.57
N LEU A 27 -7.93 0.48 -1.38
CA LEU A 27 -8.60 0.92 -0.17
C LEU A 27 -10.07 1.20 -0.46
N VAL A 28 -10.91 1.05 0.56
CA VAL A 28 -12.33 1.44 0.52
C VAL A 28 -12.46 2.90 0.94
N SER A 29 -13.34 3.63 0.27
CA SER A 29 -13.64 5.04 0.55
C SER A 29 -14.41 5.16 1.86
N GLU A 30 -13.70 5.52 2.92
CA GLU A 30 -14.26 5.75 4.25
C GLU A 30 -13.64 7.01 4.88
N VAL A 31 -14.33 7.58 5.87
CA VAL A 31 -13.78 8.66 6.70
C VAL A 31 -12.43 8.22 7.28
N GLY A 32 -11.39 9.02 7.05
CA GLY A 32 -10.03 8.70 7.52
C GLY A 32 -9.17 7.89 6.54
N VAL A 33 -9.70 7.48 5.38
CA VAL A 33 -8.91 6.77 4.34
C VAL A 33 -7.68 7.56 3.89
N GLY A 34 -7.71 8.89 3.94
CA GLY A 34 -6.57 9.74 3.62
C GLY A 34 -5.34 9.52 4.52
N THR A 35 -5.56 9.27 5.82
CA THR A 35 -4.48 8.97 6.78
C THR A 35 -3.85 7.62 6.46
N ILE A 36 -4.67 6.63 6.14
CA ILE A 36 -4.20 5.30 5.71
C ILE A 36 -3.45 5.41 4.39
N ALA A 37 -3.98 6.14 3.41
CA ALA A 37 -3.33 6.36 2.12
C ALA A 37 -1.96 7.03 2.26
N ALA A 38 -1.79 7.97 3.20
CA ALA A 38 -0.50 8.57 3.50
C ALA A 38 0.52 7.54 4.04
N GLY A 39 0.08 6.62 4.90
CA GLY A 39 0.91 5.49 5.36
C GLY A 39 1.28 4.54 4.22
N VAL A 40 0.31 4.18 3.38
CA VAL A 40 0.51 3.32 2.20
C VAL A 40 1.52 3.92 1.22
N ALA A 41 1.46 5.23 1.01
CA ALA A 41 2.43 5.96 0.18
C ALA A 41 3.85 5.92 0.78
N LYS A 42 3.97 6.07 2.11
CA LYS A 42 5.26 5.93 2.82
C LYS A 42 5.80 4.50 2.74
N GLY A 43 4.93 3.50 2.64
CA GLY A 43 5.28 2.09 2.43
C GLY A 43 5.71 1.75 0.99
N HIS A 44 5.94 2.74 0.12
CA HIS A 44 6.40 2.55 -1.26
C HIS A 44 5.43 1.82 -2.22
N ALA A 45 4.12 1.91 -1.97
CA ALA A 45 3.13 1.49 -2.96
C ALA A 45 3.19 2.40 -4.21
N ASP A 46 3.11 1.80 -5.41
CA ASP A 46 3.19 2.56 -6.67
C ASP A 46 1.83 3.13 -7.10
N VAL A 47 0.73 2.54 -6.63
CA VAL A 47 -0.65 2.97 -6.90
C VAL A 47 -1.49 2.80 -5.64
N ILE A 48 -2.29 3.81 -5.32
CA ILE A 48 -3.35 3.71 -4.32
C ILE A 48 -4.68 3.82 -5.06
N LEU A 49 -5.45 2.74 -5.07
CA LEU A 49 -6.77 2.69 -5.68
C LEU A 49 -7.83 2.88 -4.61
N ILE A 50 -8.61 3.96 -4.69
CA ILE A 50 -9.76 4.17 -3.81
C ILE A 50 -11.01 3.66 -4.51
N SER A 51 -11.78 2.79 -3.83
CA SER A 51 -13.05 2.28 -4.33
C SER A 51 -14.19 2.69 -3.41
N GLY A 52 -15.29 3.14 -4.00
CA GLY A 52 -16.53 3.46 -3.29
C GLY A 52 -17.19 2.22 -2.67
#